data_AF-A0A1E7G534-F1
#
_entry.id   AF-A0A1E7G534-F1
#
_cell.length_a   1.000
_cell.length_b   1.000
_cell.length_c   1.000
_cell.angle_alpha   90.00
_cell.angle_beta   90.00
_cell.angle_gamma   90.00
#
_symmetry.space_group_name_H-M   'P 1'
#
loop_
_entity.id
_entity.type
_entity.pdbx_description
1 polymer ?
#
loop_
_entity_poly.entity_id
_entity_poly.type
_entity_poly.pdbx_seq_one_letter_code
_entity_poly.pdbx_strand_id
1 'polypeptide(L)'
;MNGILNFIVSVATTPALLVGLIAMLGLILQKKAATAVIQGSIKTFAGFLVLTGGAGILVTSLNPFATMFQHVFNAKGVVPSNEAVVALALVKYGTPAALIMIVGFIVNVILARFTRFKYIFLTGQAMLYVSTMSAVVLISAGLGNGWLTILLGGIFEGTLLTITPALTQRYMRKITGNDGVGMGHTGNMGYALSGYLGEKLGNKDPEKSTEKLNIPKNLGFLRDSTVSISLVMMVVYVGLALIAGPRFVESSSLSAGTNYIVYAITQAGTFAAGFVVVLQGVRMILSEIIPVFQGIAKKLVPNSKPALDVPIVFPYAPNAVLIGFFVSFIVGVISMLIMLGLGTTLIIPGVVGIFFCGGAAGVYGNAFGGLRGAIIGSLANGLLLAWGPLLILPALGSFGADASSTFADSDYIVSGGLLGVMGKAGSGLLIVFILAFLAIVLITSLILNRRDRLHSKKLNKSNKLS
;
A
#
# COMPACT_ATOMS: atom_id res chain seq x y z
N MET A 1 -32.91 30.11 -1.05
CA MET A 1 -31.72 29.66 -0.29
C MET A 1 -31.16 28.30 -0.73
N ASN A 2 -31.47 27.77 -1.93
CA ASN A 2 -31.14 26.38 -2.30
C ASN A 2 -30.06 26.22 -3.39
N GLY A 3 -29.82 27.21 -4.26
CA GLY A 3 -28.83 27.09 -5.34
C GLY A 3 -27.37 27.16 -4.87
N ILE A 4 -27.03 28.16 -4.06
CA ILE A 4 -25.66 28.37 -3.56
C ILE A 4 -25.25 27.25 -2.60
N LEU A 5 -26.15 26.86 -1.68
CA LEU A 5 -25.88 25.74 -0.77
C LEU A 5 -25.70 24.43 -1.54
N ASN A 6 -26.56 24.16 -2.52
CA ASN A 6 -26.42 22.97 -3.38
C ASN A 6 -25.12 23.00 -4.19
N PHE A 7 -24.71 24.16 -4.71
CA PHE A 7 -23.43 24.32 -5.40
C PHE A 7 -22.25 24.01 -4.47
N ILE A 8 -22.20 24.61 -3.27
CA ILE A 8 -21.14 24.37 -2.29
C ILE A 8 -21.09 22.90 -1.87
N VAL A 9 -22.25 22.31 -1.58
CA VAL A 9 -22.35 20.89 -1.22
C VAL A 9 -21.88 20.03 -2.38
N SER A 10 -22.35 20.27 -3.60
CA SER A 10 -21.95 19.51 -4.80
C SER A 10 -20.45 19.58 -5.06
N VAL A 11 -19.84 20.76 -4.89
CA VAL A 11 -18.37 20.92 -4.99
C VAL A 11 -17.65 20.13 -3.91
N ALA A 12 -18.13 20.18 -2.66
CA ALA A 12 -17.52 19.48 -1.52
C ALA A 12 -17.71 17.95 -1.57
N THR A 13 -18.81 17.47 -2.16
CA THR A 13 -19.11 16.04 -2.30
C THR A 13 -18.66 15.44 -3.63
N THR A 14 -18.05 16.24 -4.52
CA THR A 14 -17.42 15.73 -5.74
C THR A 14 -15.92 15.56 -5.49
N PRO A 15 -15.41 14.33 -5.33
CA PRO A 15 -14.03 14.12 -4.89
C PRO A 15 -12.99 14.76 -5.82
N ALA A 16 -13.16 14.66 -7.14
CA ALA A 16 -12.24 15.25 -8.11
C ALA A 16 -12.09 16.77 -7.92
N LEU A 17 -13.21 17.48 -7.76
CA LEU A 17 -13.22 18.93 -7.53
C LEU A 17 -12.57 19.29 -6.19
N LEU A 18 -12.92 18.56 -5.13
CA LEU A 18 -12.38 18.80 -3.80
C LEU A 18 -10.85 18.64 -3.77
N VAL A 19 -10.32 17.56 -4.35
CA VAL A 19 -8.87 17.30 -4.39
C VAL A 19 -8.16 18.38 -5.22
N GLY A 20 -8.75 18.83 -6.33
CA GLY A 20 -8.24 19.96 -7.11
C GLY A 20 -8.17 21.27 -6.31
N LEU A 21 -9.21 21.58 -5.52
CA LEU A 21 -9.23 22.76 -4.64
C LEU A 21 -8.22 22.65 -3.48
N ILE A 22 -8.03 21.46 -2.93
CA ILE A 22 -7.00 21.22 -1.91
C ILE A 22 -5.61 21.50 -2.48
N ALA A 23 -5.31 21.01 -3.69
CA ALA A 23 -4.04 21.29 -4.36
C ALA A 23 -3.88 22.80 -4.63
N MET A 24 -4.95 23.47 -5.07
CA MET A 24 -4.98 24.93 -5.25
C MET A 24 -4.56 25.67 -3.97
N LEU A 25 -5.22 25.36 -2.85
CA LEU A 25 -4.92 25.95 -1.55
C LEU A 25 -3.48 25.66 -1.12
N GLY A 26 -3.01 24.43 -1.29
CA GLY A 26 -1.63 24.03 -0.97
C GLY A 26 -0.57 24.79 -1.77
N LEU A 27 -0.84 25.08 -3.05
CA LEU A 27 0.06 25.87 -3.92
C LEU A 27 0.01 27.36 -3.59
N ILE A 28 -1.16 27.91 -3.24
CA ILE A 28 -1.32 29.28 -2.76
C ILE A 28 -0.56 29.50 -1.45
N LEU A 29 -0.69 28.59 -0.49
CA LEU A 29 0.00 28.68 0.81
C LEU A 29 1.52 28.63 0.68
N GLN A 30 2.03 27.98 -0.36
CA GLN A 30 3.46 28.01 -0.72
C GLN A 30 3.89 29.26 -1.48
N LYS A 31 2.97 30.19 -1.74
CA LYS A 31 3.21 31.41 -2.53
C LYS A 31 3.75 31.10 -3.94
N LYS A 32 3.23 30.04 -4.57
CA LYS A 32 3.54 29.73 -5.98
C LYS A 32 2.90 30.77 -6.91
N ALA A 33 3.48 30.95 -8.10
CA ALA A 33 2.91 31.83 -9.13
C ALA A 33 1.49 31.37 -9.53
N ALA A 34 0.62 32.32 -9.91
CA ALA A 34 -0.77 32.03 -10.28
C ALA A 34 -0.88 30.97 -11.39
N THR A 35 0.03 30.99 -12.36
CA THR A 35 0.11 29.98 -13.43
C THR A 35 0.33 28.58 -12.88
N ALA A 36 1.25 28.42 -11.92
CA ALA A 36 1.52 27.14 -11.27
C ALA A 36 0.34 26.68 -10.40
N VAL A 37 -0.33 27.61 -9.70
CA VAL A 37 -1.55 27.31 -8.94
C VAL A 37 -2.65 26.77 -9.85
N ILE A 38 -2.94 27.45 -10.97
CA ILE A 38 -3.96 27.02 -11.93
C ILE A 38 -3.60 25.67 -12.54
N GLN A 39 -2.37 25.52 -13.04
CA GLN A 39 -1.90 24.27 -13.65
C GLN A 39 -1.99 23.10 -12.67
N GLY A 40 -1.51 23.27 -11.44
CA GLY A 40 -1.53 22.21 -10.45
C GLY A 40 -2.95 21.82 -10.04
N SER A 41 -3.84 22.79 -9.85
CA SER A 41 -5.25 22.54 -9.52
C SER A 41 -5.96 21.74 -10.61
N ILE A 42 -5.79 22.13 -11.87
CA ILE A 42 -6.41 21.44 -13.02
C ILE A 42 -5.83 20.05 -13.20
N LYS A 43 -4.50 19.88 -13.11
CA LYS A 43 -3.85 18.56 -13.20
C LYS A 43 -4.31 17.64 -12.08
N THR A 44 -4.45 18.14 -10.86
CA THR A 44 -4.96 17.33 -9.75
C THR A 44 -6.41 16.91 -9.98
N PHE A 45 -7.28 17.82 -10.43
CA PHE A 45 -8.66 17.51 -10.81
C PHE A 45 -8.72 16.45 -11.92
N ALA A 46 -8.02 16.68 -13.03
CA ALA A 46 -7.97 15.77 -14.16
C ALA A 46 -7.37 14.41 -13.78
N GLY A 47 -6.30 14.40 -12.97
CA GLY A 47 -5.66 13.19 -12.49
C GLY A 47 -6.60 12.31 -11.66
N PHE A 48 -7.48 12.92 -10.86
CA PHE A 48 -8.52 12.18 -10.15
C PHE A 48 -9.53 11.54 -11.11
N LEU A 49 -9.96 12.27 -12.15
CA LEU A 49 -10.83 11.70 -13.18
C LEU A 49 -10.17 10.53 -13.92
N VAL A 50 -8.90 10.67 -14.32
CA VAL A 50 -8.12 9.59 -14.93
C VAL A 50 -8.04 8.37 -14.01
N LEU A 51 -7.78 8.58 -12.72
CA LEU A 51 -7.75 7.51 -11.71
C LEU A 51 -9.09 6.77 -11.67
N THR A 52 -10.21 7.49 -11.54
CA THR A 52 -11.54 6.86 -11.47
C THR A 52 -11.94 6.19 -12.78
N GLY A 53 -11.52 6.73 -13.94
CA GLY A 53 -11.72 6.08 -15.24
C GLY A 53 -10.96 4.76 -15.35
N GLY A 54 -9.70 4.73 -14.88
CA GLY A 54 -8.91 3.50 -14.78
C GLY A 54 -9.54 2.46 -13.84
N ALA A 55 -10.20 2.88 -12.76
CA ALA A 55 -10.97 2.01 -11.89
C ALA A 55 -12.06 1.25 -12.66
N GLY A 56 -12.76 1.93 -13.57
CA GLY A 56 -13.77 1.31 -14.42
C GLY A 56 -13.20 0.19 -15.29
N ILE A 57 -12.02 0.41 -15.87
CA ILE A 57 -11.30 -0.60 -16.70
C ILE A 57 -10.87 -1.82 -15.85
N LEU A 58 -10.48 -1.60 -14.59
CA LEU A 58 -10.16 -2.70 -13.67
C LEU A 58 -11.40 -3.52 -13.34
N VAL A 59 -12.55 -2.88 -13.09
CA VAL A 59 -13.81 -3.57 -12.81
C VAL A 59 -14.28 -4.40 -14.00
N THR A 60 -14.18 -3.87 -15.22
CA THR A 60 -14.59 -4.60 -16.42
C THR A 60 -13.77 -5.85 -16.69
N SER A 61 -12.52 -5.92 -16.18
CA SER A 61 -11.67 -7.11 -16.29
C SER A 61 -11.78 -8.07 -15.09
N LEU A 62 -12.02 -7.55 -13.89
CA LEU A 62 -12.17 -8.35 -12.66
C LEU A 62 -13.54 -9.01 -12.53
N ASN A 63 -14.61 -8.41 -13.04
CA ASN A 63 -15.94 -8.99 -12.91
C ASN A 63 -16.09 -10.32 -13.67
N PRO A 64 -15.70 -10.42 -14.95
CA PRO A 64 -15.78 -11.70 -15.66
C PRO A 64 -14.86 -12.76 -15.05
N PHE A 65 -13.71 -12.32 -14.52
CA PHE A 65 -12.79 -13.19 -13.79
C PHE A 65 -13.45 -13.80 -12.55
N ALA A 66 -14.06 -12.97 -11.70
CA ALA A 66 -14.79 -13.41 -10.52
C ALA A 66 -15.94 -14.36 -10.88
N THR A 67 -16.65 -14.09 -11.99
CA THR A 67 -17.72 -14.95 -12.50
C THR A 67 -17.21 -16.33 -12.94
N MET A 68 -16.10 -16.39 -13.70
CA MET A 68 -15.47 -17.69 -14.03
C MET A 68 -15.00 -18.42 -12.79
N PHE A 69 -14.46 -17.69 -11.82
CA PHE A 69 -13.93 -18.26 -10.60
C PHE A 69 -15.05 -18.91 -9.76
N GLN A 70 -16.16 -18.19 -9.59
CA GLN A 70 -17.35 -18.72 -8.94
C GLN A 70 -17.90 -19.94 -9.69
N HIS A 71 -17.89 -19.94 -11.03
CA HIS A 71 -18.34 -21.10 -11.82
C HIS A 71 -17.47 -22.34 -11.60
N VAL A 72 -16.15 -22.17 -11.60
CA VAL A 72 -15.19 -23.28 -11.50
C VAL A 72 -15.11 -23.85 -10.09
N PHE A 73 -15.06 -22.99 -9.08
CA PHE A 73 -14.76 -23.42 -7.70
C PHE A 73 -15.97 -23.38 -6.77
N ASN A 74 -17.13 -22.92 -7.26
CA ASN A 74 -18.30 -22.60 -6.44
C ASN A 74 -17.96 -21.74 -5.21
N ALA A 75 -16.95 -20.88 -5.34
CA ALA A 75 -16.38 -20.12 -4.26
C ALA A 75 -16.09 -18.69 -4.68
N LYS A 76 -16.26 -17.75 -3.74
CA LYS A 76 -15.95 -16.35 -3.96
C LYS A 76 -14.43 -16.17 -4.04
N GLY A 77 -13.95 -15.75 -5.21
CA GLY A 77 -12.57 -15.33 -5.44
C GLY A 77 -12.42 -13.82 -5.24
N VAL A 78 -11.37 -13.41 -4.53
CA VAL A 78 -10.99 -12.00 -4.38
C VAL A 78 -9.55 -11.83 -4.83
N VAL A 79 -9.29 -10.83 -5.69
CA VAL A 79 -7.94 -10.50 -6.17
C VAL A 79 -7.41 -9.29 -5.39
N PRO A 80 -6.49 -9.44 -4.43
CA PRO A 80 -5.93 -8.31 -3.73
C PRO A 80 -5.12 -7.42 -4.67
N SER A 81 -5.54 -6.16 -4.80
CA SER A 81 -4.83 -5.11 -5.53
C SER A 81 -5.17 -3.79 -4.86
N ASN A 82 -4.16 -3.14 -4.28
CA ASN A 82 -4.34 -1.88 -3.57
C ASN A 82 -4.87 -0.80 -4.52
N GLU A 83 -4.38 -0.77 -5.76
CA GLU A 83 -4.82 0.14 -6.80
C GLU A 83 -6.29 -0.07 -7.13
N ALA A 84 -6.71 -1.31 -7.36
CA ALA A 84 -8.09 -1.62 -7.73
C ALA A 84 -9.06 -1.31 -6.58
N VAL A 85 -8.78 -1.81 -5.36
CA VAL A 85 -9.65 -1.59 -4.20
C VAL A 85 -9.73 -0.10 -3.83
N VAL A 86 -8.63 0.65 -3.90
CA VAL A 86 -8.63 2.09 -3.62
C VAL A 86 -9.39 2.85 -4.68
N ALA A 87 -9.17 2.55 -5.95
CA ALA A 87 -9.86 3.23 -7.04
C ALA A 87 -11.39 3.01 -6.94
N LEU A 88 -11.83 1.80 -6.58
CA LEU A 88 -13.22 1.48 -6.26
C LEU A 88 -13.73 2.24 -5.02
N ALA A 89 -12.95 2.27 -3.94
CA ALA A 89 -13.33 2.94 -2.71
C ALA A 89 -13.43 4.46 -2.88
N LEU A 90 -12.56 5.08 -3.68
CA LEU A 90 -12.54 6.53 -3.89
C LEU A 90 -13.79 7.07 -4.60
N VAL A 91 -14.51 6.23 -5.35
CA VAL A 91 -15.82 6.59 -5.92
C VAL A 91 -16.82 6.92 -4.81
N LYS A 92 -16.80 6.16 -3.70
CA LYS A 92 -17.75 6.32 -2.59
C LYS A 92 -17.19 7.15 -1.42
N TYR A 93 -15.89 7.06 -1.18
CA TYR A 93 -15.22 7.58 0.00
C TYR A 93 -14.12 8.61 -0.33
N GLY A 94 -14.12 9.16 -1.55
CA GLY A 94 -13.05 10.06 -2.01
C GLY A 94 -12.88 11.32 -1.17
N THR A 95 -13.97 11.96 -0.76
CA THR A 95 -13.93 13.14 0.13
C THR A 95 -13.30 12.85 1.49
N PRO A 96 -13.80 11.88 2.30
CA PRO A 96 -13.17 11.58 3.58
C PRO A 96 -11.73 11.07 3.42
N ALA A 97 -11.42 10.27 2.40
CA ALA A 97 -10.06 9.80 2.13
C ALA A 97 -9.08 10.97 1.88
N ALA A 98 -9.43 11.91 1.00
CA ALA A 98 -8.59 13.07 0.71
C ALA A 98 -8.33 13.94 1.95
N LEU A 99 -9.35 14.16 2.78
CA LEU A 99 -9.22 14.95 4.00
C LEU A 99 -8.42 14.22 5.09
N ILE A 100 -8.60 12.90 5.23
CA ILE A 100 -7.79 12.05 6.11
C ILE A 100 -6.32 12.13 5.71
N MET A 101 -6.00 12.03 4.42
CA MET A 101 -4.62 12.14 3.92
C MET A 101 -3.94 13.45 4.33
N ILE A 102 -4.67 14.58 4.27
CA ILE A 102 -4.14 15.89 4.70
C ILE A 102 -3.84 15.90 6.20
N VAL A 103 -4.82 15.48 7.01
CA VAL A 103 -4.66 15.44 8.48
C VAL A 103 -3.55 14.46 8.84
N GLY A 104 -3.48 13.31 8.19
CA GLY A 104 -2.42 12.31 8.33
C GLY A 104 -1.05 12.87 8.03
N PHE A 105 -0.89 13.61 6.94
CA PHE A 105 0.37 14.27 6.62
C PHE A 105 0.76 15.32 7.68
N ILE A 106 -0.19 16.13 8.14
CA ILE A 106 0.05 17.11 9.22
C ILE A 106 0.51 16.41 10.50
N VAL A 107 -0.19 15.34 10.91
CA VAL A 107 0.18 14.53 12.07
C VAL A 107 1.56 13.90 11.89
N ASN A 108 1.89 13.37 10.71
CA ASN A 108 3.22 12.82 10.40
C ASN A 108 4.33 13.88 10.57
N VAL A 109 4.12 15.09 10.06
CA VAL A 109 5.06 16.22 10.22
C VAL A 109 5.20 16.63 11.69
N ILE A 110 4.10 16.75 12.44
CA ILE A 110 4.11 17.09 13.86
C ILE A 110 4.89 16.02 14.65
N LEU A 111 4.58 14.75 14.44
CA LEU A 111 5.28 13.65 15.09
C LEU A 111 6.76 13.64 14.70
N ALA A 112 7.10 13.82 13.43
CA ALA A 112 8.49 13.90 12.99
C ALA A 112 9.24 15.10 13.59
N ARG A 113 8.55 16.22 13.85
CA ARG A 113 9.13 17.38 14.52
C ARG A 113 9.45 17.10 15.98
N PHE A 114 8.49 16.61 16.74
CA PHE A 114 8.58 16.56 18.20
C PHE A 114 9.07 15.21 18.75
N THR A 115 8.96 14.13 17.98
CA THR A 115 9.45 12.80 18.38
C THR A 115 10.84 12.53 17.81
N ARG A 116 11.46 11.41 18.23
CA ARG A 116 12.70 10.91 17.62
C ARG A 116 12.52 10.32 16.22
N PHE A 117 11.29 10.03 15.81
CA PHE A 117 10.98 9.39 14.53
C PHE A 117 11.01 10.42 13.42
N LYS A 118 12.20 10.70 12.88
CA LYS A 118 12.41 11.79 11.90
C LYS A 118 11.97 11.45 10.47
N TYR A 119 11.03 10.53 10.28
CA TYR A 119 10.62 10.09 8.94
C TYR A 119 9.48 10.96 8.42
N ILE A 120 9.68 11.54 7.25
CA ILE A 120 8.62 12.22 6.50
C ILE A 120 8.19 11.28 5.40
N PHE A 121 6.96 10.82 5.45
CA PHE A 121 6.42 9.89 4.47
C PHE A 121 6.10 10.65 3.18
N LEU A 122 6.80 10.34 2.09
CA LEU A 122 6.72 11.11 0.83
C LEU A 122 6.16 10.32 -0.34
N THR A 123 5.77 9.07 -0.11
CA THR A 123 5.10 8.23 -1.11
C THR A 123 3.61 8.55 -1.10
N GLY A 124 3.22 9.55 -1.89
CA GLY A 124 1.85 10.04 -1.91
C GLY A 124 0.79 9.00 -2.26
N GLN A 125 1.13 8.01 -3.11
CA GLN A 125 0.20 6.95 -3.50
C GLN A 125 -0.15 6.09 -2.28
N ALA A 126 0.87 5.65 -1.54
CA ALA A 126 0.69 4.90 -0.32
C ALA A 126 -0.08 5.70 0.76
N MET A 127 0.16 7.01 0.89
CA MET A 127 -0.65 7.87 1.79
C MET A 127 -2.13 7.89 1.37
N LEU A 128 -2.41 8.09 0.08
CA LEU A 128 -3.78 8.04 -0.44
C LEU A 128 -4.44 6.66 -0.17
N TYR A 129 -3.66 5.59 -0.20
CA TYR A 129 -4.19 4.24 -0.02
C TYR A 129 -4.49 3.94 1.45
N VAL A 130 -3.60 4.35 2.38
CA VAL A 130 -3.82 4.24 3.83
C VAL A 130 -4.99 5.13 4.27
N SER A 131 -5.08 6.35 3.76
CA SER A 131 -6.20 7.25 4.04
C SER A 131 -7.53 6.69 3.55
N THR A 132 -7.56 6.10 2.34
CA THR A 132 -8.74 5.44 1.79
C THR A 132 -9.14 4.23 2.61
N MET A 133 -8.18 3.36 2.97
CA MET A 133 -8.42 2.22 3.86
C MET A 133 -9.01 2.69 5.20
N SER A 134 -8.43 3.73 5.79
CA SER A 134 -8.89 4.28 7.07
C SER A 134 -10.30 4.84 6.96
N ALA A 135 -10.61 5.58 5.88
CA ALA A 135 -11.96 6.06 5.61
C ALA A 135 -12.95 4.89 5.56
N VAL A 136 -12.69 3.89 4.72
CA VAL A 136 -13.57 2.73 4.54
C VAL A 136 -13.82 2.00 5.86
N VAL A 137 -12.76 1.68 6.62
CA VAL A 137 -12.88 0.90 7.85
C VAL A 137 -13.60 1.69 8.95
N LEU A 138 -13.26 2.96 9.15
CA LEU A 138 -13.89 3.78 10.19
C LEU A 138 -15.37 4.06 9.90
N ILE A 139 -15.70 4.33 8.64
CA ILE A 139 -17.10 4.51 8.21
C ILE A 139 -17.86 3.19 8.38
N SER A 140 -17.26 2.07 7.99
CA SER A 140 -17.88 0.74 8.14
C SER A 140 -18.05 0.34 9.61
N ALA A 141 -17.22 0.86 10.52
CA ALA A 141 -17.36 0.71 11.96
C ALA A 141 -18.41 1.64 12.59
N GLY A 142 -19.15 2.41 11.79
CA GLY A 142 -20.27 3.22 12.25
C GLY A 142 -19.92 4.64 12.72
N LEU A 143 -18.70 5.14 12.48
CA LEU A 143 -18.34 6.53 12.83
C LEU A 143 -18.96 7.57 11.88
N GLY A 144 -19.51 7.13 10.74
CA GLY A 144 -20.09 8.00 9.71
C GLY A 144 -19.04 8.80 8.94
N ASN A 145 -19.49 9.75 8.11
CA ASN A 145 -18.63 10.51 7.18
C ASN A 145 -18.21 11.90 7.72
N GLY A 146 -18.37 12.12 9.03
CA GLY A 146 -18.18 13.43 9.66
C GLY A 146 -16.73 13.79 9.98
N TRP A 147 -16.55 14.98 10.57
CA TRP A 147 -15.25 15.52 10.97
C TRP A 147 -14.49 14.59 11.94
N LEU A 148 -15.22 13.85 12.80
CA LEU A 148 -14.61 12.93 13.76
C LEU A 148 -13.87 11.79 13.06
N THR A 149 -14.47 11.21 12.01
CA THR A 149 -13.84 10.19 11.15
C THR A 149 -12.59 10.73 10.47
N ILE A 150 -12.68 11.97 9.96
CA ILE A 150 -11.54 12.63 9.30
C ILE A 150 -10.38 12.83 10.28
N LEU A 151 -10.67 13.33 11.48
CA LEU A 151 -9.68 13.59 12.51
C LEU A 151 -9.03 12.30 13.01
N LEU A 152 -9.83 11.29 13.36
CA LEU A 152 -9.33 10.02 13.87
C LEU A 152 -8.58 9.22 12.80
N GLY A 153 -9.09 9.21 11.58
CA GLY A 153 -8.41 8.60 10.43
C GLY A 153 -7.06 9.26 10.18
N GLY A 154 -7.00 10.60 10.22
CA GLY A 154 -5.74 11.32 10.06
C GLY A 154 -4.76 11.10 11.22
N ILE A 155 -5.24 11.06 12.47
CA ILE A 155 -4.39 10.71 13.62
C ILE A 155 -3.79 9.31 13.44
N PHE A 156 -4.63 8.34 13.07
CA PHE A 156 -4.20 6.97 12.84
C PHE A 156 -3.18 6.88 11.70
N GLU A 157 -3.51 7.43 10.52
CA GLU A 157 -2.64 7.43 9.35
C GLU A 157 -1.31 8.10 9.67
N GLY A 158 -1.32 9.33 10.18
CA GLY A 158 -0.09 10.06 10.46
C GLY A 158 0.82 9.35 11.46
N THR A 159 0.22 8.70 12.46
CA THR A 159 0.94 7.87 13.44
C THR A 159 1.54 6.63 12.79
N LEU A 160 0.77 5.95 11.94
CA LEU A 160 1.23 4.77 11.19
C LEU A 160 2.41 5.13 10.29
N LEU A 161 2.26 6.18 9.47
CA LEU A 161 3.28 6.66 8.54
C LEU A 161 4.55 7.19 9.23
N THR A 162 4.49 7.56 10.51
CA THR A 162 5.69 7.87 11.31
C THR A 162 6.43 6.62 11.76
N ILE A 163 5.71 5.55 12.09
CA ILE A 163 6.29 4.35 12.72
C ILE A 163 6.72 3.30 11.72
N THR A 164 5.96 3.05 10.64
CA THR A 164 6.30 1.96 9.73
C THR A 164 7.68 2.15 9.06
N PRO A 165 8.14 3.37 8.67
CA PRO A 165 9.51 3.56 8.24
C PRO A 165 10.53 3.25 9.35
N ALA A 166 10.21 3.58 10.61
CA ALA A 166 11.07 3.31 11.75
C ALA A 166 11.34 1.80 11.95
N LEU A 167 10.33 0.95 11.70
CA LEU A 167 10.46 -0.51 11.78
C LEU A 167 11.50 -1.05 10.80
N THR A 168 11.54 -0.46 9.60
CA THR A 168 12.45 -0.87 8.52
C THR A 168 13.84 -0.25 8.62
N GLN A 169 14.03 0.84 9.36
CA GLN A 169 15.22 1.69 9.20
C GLN A 169 16.54 0.96 9.49
N ARG A 170 16.55 0.01 10.44
CA ARG A 170 17.76 -0.78 10.71
C ARG A 170 18.21 -1.55 9.48
N TYR A 171 17.26 -2.13 8.74
CA TYR A 171 17.49 -2.86 7.51
C TYR A 171 17.84 -1.92 6.37
N MET A 172 17.14 -0.79 6.25
CA MET A 172 17.49 0.26 5.29
C MET A 172 18.94 0.69 5.40
N ARG A 173 19.45 0.96 6.62
CA ARG A 173 20.86 1.32 6.82
C ARG A 173 21.84 0.27 6.32
N LYS A 174 21.51 -1.02 6.47
CA LYS A 174 22.35 -2.13 5.99
C LYS A 174 22.31 -2.24 4.46
N ILE A 175 21.12 -2.07 3.87
CA ILE A 175 20.89 -2.14 2.42
C ILE A 175 21.58 -0.97 1.71
N THR A 176 21.38 0.25 2.19
CA THR A 176 21.83 1.48 1.52
C THR A 176 23.24 1.93 1.91
N GLY A 177 23.78 1.39 3.01
CA GLY A 177 25.06 1.81 3.59
C GLY A 177 25.02 3.17 4.27
N ASN A 178 23.86 3.82 4.39
CA ASN A 178 23.71 5.14 5.02
C ASN A 178 22.36 5.29 5.75
N ASP A 179 22.18 6.38 6.50
CA ASP A 179 20.97 6.65 7.30
C ASP A 179 20.13 7.83 6.75
N GLY A 180 20.34 8.20 5.49
CA GLY A 180 19.76 9.40 4.88
C GLY A 180 18.34 9.24 4.35
N VAL A 181 17.88 8.01 4.12
CA VAL A 181 16.55 7.70 3.56
C VAL A 181 15.84 6.63 4.39
N GLY A 182 14.52 6.66 4.40
CA GLY A 182 13.67 5.63 5.01
C GLY A 182 12.77 4.94 4.00
N MET A 183 12.11 3.85 4.42
CA MET A 183 11.12 3.16 3.60
C MET A 183 9.73 3.76 3.81
N GLY A 184 9.18 4.35 2.78
CA GLY A 184 7.84 4.92 2.76
C GLY A 184 6.91 4.08 1.88
N HIS A 185 6.66 2.83 2.24
CA HIS A 185 5.73 1.96 1.51
C HIS A 185 4.72 1.32 2.46
N THR A 186 3.75 0.60 1.93
CA THR A 186 2.67 -0.05 2.68
C THR A 186 2.93 -1.52 2.99
N GLY A 187 4.14 -2.00 2.69
CA GLY A 187 4.62 -3.34 3.05
C GLY A 187 5.64 -3.35 4.19
N ASN A 188 5.86 -2.21 4.86
CA ASN A 188 6.96 -1.99 5.78
C ASN A 188 7.00 -2.97 6.96
N MET A 189 5.85 -3.36 7.51
CA MET A 189 5.75 -4.36 8.57
C MET A 189 6.24 -5.74 8.10
N GLY A 190 5.84 -6.15 6.90
CA GLY A 190 6.30 -7.38 6.24
C GLY A 190 7.78 -7.35 5.91
N TYR A 191 8.31 -6.19 5.49
CA TYR A 191 9.74 -6.02 5.22
C TYR A 191 10.58 -6.09 6.50
N ALA A 192 10.10 -5.48 7.58
CA ALA A 192 10.73 -5.57 8.89
C ALA A 192 10.71 -7.01 9.42
N LEU A 193 9.60 -7.73 9.26
CA LEU A 193 9.52 -9.16 9.58
C LEU A 193 10.52 -9.98 8.74
N SER A 194 10.59 -9.72 7.44
CA SER A 194 11.54 -10.39 6.55
C SER A 194 12.99 -10.17 6.99
N GLY A 195 13.37 -8.91 7.25
CA GLY A 195 14.71 -8.59 7.75
C GLY A 195 15.01 -9.24 9.09
N TYR A 196 14.03 -9.30 10.00
CA TYR A 196 14.17 -9.96 11.29
C TYR A 196 14.40 -11.47 11.16
N LEU A 197 13.60 -12.15 10.32
CA LEU A 197 13.76 -13.58 10.06
C LEU A 197 15.07 -13.88 9.33
N GLY A 198 15.48 -13.02 8.40
CA GLY A 198 16.79 -13.11 7.74
C GLY A 198 17.94 -13.02 8.74
N GLU A 199 17.87 -12.10 9.71
CA GLU A 199 18.88 -11.96 10.76
C GLU A 199 18.96 -13.18 11.70
N LYS A 200 17.81 -13.77 12.03
CA LYS A 200 17.70 -14.86 13.02
C LYS A 200 17.94 -16.25 12.41
N LEU A 201 17.44 -16.50 11.21
CA LEU A 201 17.37 -17.82 10.60
C LEU A 201 18.17 -17.93 9.29
N GLY A 202 18.62 -16.79 8.73
CA GLY A 202 19.41 -16.75 7.51
C GLY A 202 20.89 -17.09 7.72
N ASN A 203 21.66 -16.98 6.64
CA ASN A 203 23.11 -17.14 6.65
C ASN A 203 23.80 -15.77 6.54
N LYS A 204 24.63 -15.42 7.52
CA LYS A 204 25.30 -14.12 7.62
C LYS A 204 26.57 -14.01 6.76
N ASP A 205 27.02 -15.12 6.18
CA ASP A 205 28.17 -15.17 5.27
C ASP A 205 27.89 -14.33 4.01
N PRO A 206 28.69 -13.27 3.73
CA PRO A 206 28.54 -12.46 2.52
C PRO A 206 28.62 -13.25 1.20
N GLU A 207 29.34 -14.37 1.19
CA GLU A 207 29.44 -15.24 0.01
C GLU A 207 28.14 -16.01 -0.28
N LYS A 208 27.20 -16.02 0.67
CA LYS A 208 25.87 -16.61 0.51
C LYS A 208 24.80 -15.59 0.14
N SER A 209 25.18 -14.35 -0.19
CA SER A 209 24.26 -13.34 -0.71
C SER A 209 23.61 -13.80 -2.02
N THR A 210 22.35 -13.40 -2.24
CA THR A 210 21.66 -13.59 -3.52
C THR A 210 22.42 -12.96 -4.69
N GLU A 211 23.17 -11.90 -4.44
CA GLU A 211 23.90 -11.15 -5.47
C GLU A 211 25.15 -11.89 -5.98
N LYS A 212 25.51 -13.03 -5.36
CA LYS A 212 26.56 -13.94 -5.85
C LYS A 212 26.02 -14.97 -6.85
N LEU A 213 24.70 -15.03 -7.05
CA LEU A 213 24.07 -15.95 -7.99
C LEU A 213 24.10 -15.39 -9.41
N ASN A 214 24.38 -16.26 -10.38
CA ASN A 214 24.27 -15.92 -11.79
C ASN A 214 22.82 -16.09 -12.26
N ILE A 215 21.99 -15.05 -12.04
CA ILE A 215 20.63 -15.01 -12.57
C ILE A 215 20.67 -14.59 -14.05
N PRO A 216 20.02 -15.33 -14.96
CA PRO A 216 20.08 -15.03 -16.38
C PRO A 216 19.39 -13.69 -16.69
N LYS A 217 20.08 -12.87 -17.50
CA LYS A 217 19.66 -11.49 -17.83
C LYS A 217 18.32 -11.42 -18.58
N ASN A 218 17.90 -12.50 -19.20
CA ASN A 218 16.65 -12.60 -19.96
C ASN A 218 15.39 -12.44 -19.09
N LEU A 219 15.46 -12.63 -17.76
CA LEU A 219 14.35 -12.37 -16.84
C LEU A 219 14.19 -10.88 -16.46
N GLY A 220 15.04 -10.00 -17.00
CA GLY A 220 15.03 -8.57 -16.70
C GLY A 220 13.74 -7.84 -17.09
N PHE A 221 12.98 -8.33 -18.07
CA PHE A 221 11.70 -7.74 -18.47
C PHE A 221 10.64 -7.82 -17.36
N LEU A 222 10.77 -8.75 -16.42
CA LEU A 222 9.91 -8.85 -15.23
C LEU A 222 10.09 -7.67 -14.26
N ARG A 223 11.02 -6.74 -14.54
CA ARG A 223 11.13 -5.48 -13.79
C ARG A 223 10.16 -4.42 -14.29
N ASP A 224 9.63 -4.56 -15.51
CA ASP A 224 8.55 -3.71 -15.98
C ASP A 224 7.24 -4.17 -15.34
N SER A 225 6.60 -3.28 -14.58
CA SER A 225 5.37 -3.61 -13.86
C SER A 225 4.23 -3.95 -14.81
N THR A 226 4.12 -3.27 -15.95
CA THR A 226 3.05 -3.50 -16.93
C THR A 226 3.19 -4.88 -17.56
N VAL A 227 4.41 -5.23 -17.97
CA VAL A 227 4.71 -6.55 -18.54
C VAL A 227 4.44 -7.66 -17.52
N SER A 228 4.91 -7.47 -16.29
CA SER A 228 4.78 -8.48 -15.23
C SER A 228 3.34 -8.73 -14.83
N ILE A 229 2.56 -7.65 -14.65
CA ILE A 229 1.13 -7.73 -14.36
C ILE A 229 0.40 -8.44 -15.50
N SER A 230 0.68 -8.05 -16.75
CA SER A 230 0.05 -8.65 -17.93
C SER A 230 0.31 -10.15 -18.00
N LEU A 231 1.56 -10.58 -17.83
CA LEU A 231 1.94 -11.99 -17.94
C LEU A 231 1.33 -12.86 -16.84
N VAL A 232 1.39 -12.41 -15.58
CA VAL A 232 0.84 -13.22 -14.48
C VAL A 232 -0.68 -13.24 -14.55
N MET A 233 -1.34 -12.10 -14.83
CA MET A 233 -2.78 -12.10 -15.05
C MET A 233 -3.14 -13.00 -16.23
N MET A 234 -2.36 -13.01 -17.31
CA MET A 234 -2.59 -13.90 -18.44
C MET A 234 -2.53 -15.37 -18.02
N VAL A 235 -1.50 -15.78 -17.26
CA VAL A 235 -1.40 -17.15 -16.74
C VAL A 235 -2.62 -17.52 -15.89
N VAL A 236 -3.03 -16.64 -14.98
CA VAL A 236 -4.16 -16.89 -14.07
C VAL A 236 -5.49 -16.91 -14.83
N TYR A 237 -5.74 -15.96 -15.73
CA TYR A 237 -6.98 -15.85 -16.51
C TYR A 237 -7.11 -17.00 -17.51
N VAL A 238 -6.03 -17.34 -18.21
CA VAL A 238 -6.01 -18.46 -19.16
C VAL A 238 -6.18 -19.78 -18.42
N GLY A 239 -5.47 -19.98 -17.31
CA GLY A 239 -5.65 -21.17 -16.46
C GLY A 239 -7.10 -21.32 -16.02
N LEU A 240 -7.74 -20.24 -15.57
CA LEU A 240 -9.13 -20.27 -15.16
C LEU A 240 -10.09 -20.51 -16.33
N ALA A 241 -9.85 -19.89 -17.49
CA ALA A 241 -10.67 -20.08 -18.68
C ALA A 241 -10.58 -21.52 -19.22
N LEU A 242 -9.41 -22.16 -19.12
CA LEU A 242 -9.21 -23.58 -19.45
C LEU A 242 -10.05 -24.50 -18.56
N ILE A 243 -10.13 -24.20 -17.26
CA ILE A 243 -10.92 -25.01 -16.32
C ILE A 243 -12.42 -24.73 -16.46
N ALA A 244 -12.81 -23.47 -16.65
CA ALA A 244 -14.21 -23.07 -16.87
C ALA A 244 -14.78 -23.64 -18.18
N GLY A 245 -13.91 -23.83 -19.18
CA GLY A 245 -14.24 -24.44 -20.46
C GLY A 245 -14.89 -23.46 -21.45
N PRO A 246 -14.80 -23.77 -22.76
CA PRO A 246 -15.23 -22.87 -23.83
C PRO A 246 -16.73 -22.57 -23.75
N ARG A 247 -17.57 -23.55 -23.44
CA ARG A 247 -19.04 -23.36 -23.39
C ARG A 247 -19.47 -22.28 -22.40
N PHE A 248 -18.82 -22.19 -21.25
CA PHE A 248 -19.13 -21.17 -20.25
C PHE A 248 -18.57 -19.81 -20.66
N VAL A 249 -17.29 -19.78 -21.05
CA VAL A 249 -16.60 -18.52 -21.34
C VAL A 249 -17.13 -17.86 -22.60
N GLU A 250 -17.42 -18.65 -23.64
CA GLU A 250 -17.94 -18.19 -24.93
C GLU A 250 -19.44 -17.85 -24.88
N SER A 251 -20.06 -17.92 -23.70
CA SER A 251 -21.47 -17.55 -23.51
C SER A 251 -21.73 -16.08 -23.86
N SER A 252 -22.97 -15.78 -24.27
CA SER A 252 -23.43 -14.43 -24.56
C SER A 252 -23.27 -13.48 -23.37
N SER A 253 -23.34 -14.01 -22.14
CA SER A 253 -23.22 -13.27 -20.90
C SER A 253 -21.79 -12.91 -20.50
N LEU A 254 -20.77 -13.63 -21.01
CA LEU A 254 -19.39 -13.44 -20.55
C LEU A 254 -18.48 -12.84 -21.63
N SER A 255 -18.33 -13.52 -22.77
CA SER A 255 -17.45 -13.06 -23.86
C SER A 255 -18.18 -12.69 -25.14
N ALA A 256 -19.51 -12.84 -25.18
CA ALA A 256 -20.33 -12.62 -26.36
C ALA A 256 -19.88 -13.46 -27.58
N GLY A 257 -19.51 -14.73 -27.34
CA GLY A 257 -19.06 -15.65 -28.40
C GLY A 257 -17.58 -15.52 -28.78
N THR A 258 -16.81 -14.66 -28.11
CA THR A 258 -15.35 -14.56 -28.31
C THR A 258 -14.66 -15.81 -27.78
N ASN A 259 -13.72 -16.39 -28.55
CA ASN A 259 -12.94 -17.55 -28.13
C ASN A 259 -12.38 -17.40 -26.71
N TYR A 260 -12.52 -18.45 -25.90
CA TYR A 260 -12.21 -18.40 -24.47
C TYR A 260 -10.76 -18.03 -24.12
N ILE A 261 -9.78 -18.46 -24.93
CA ILE A 261 -8.35 -18.11 -24.72
C ILE A 261 -8.09 -16.66 -25.13
N VAL A 262 -8.60 -16.25 -26.29
CA VAL A 262 -8.48 -14.86 -26.76
C VAL A 262 -9.11 -13.91 -25.75
N TYR A 263 -10.31 -14.22 -25.28
CA TYR A 263 -10.99 -13.46 -24.24
C TYR A 263 -10.15 -13.36 -22.97
N ALA A 264 -9.58 -14.49 -22.49
CA ALA A 264 -8.75 -14.50 -21.29
C ALA A 264 -7.49 -13.62 -21.43
N ILE A 265 -6.80 -13.71 -22.56
CA ILE A 265 -5.61 -12.87 -22.85
C ILE A 265 -6.00 -11.39 -22.92
N THR A 266 -7.11 -11.06 -23.62
CA THR A 266 -7.60 -9.69 -23.71
C THR A 266 -7.99 -9.12 -22.35
N GLN A 267 -8.65 -9.90 -21.48
CA GLN A 267 -9.02 -9.43 -20.14
C GLN A 267 -7.80 -9.27 -19.23
N ALA A 268 -6.81 -10.16 -19.32
CA ALA A 268 -5.54 -9.98 -18.62
C ALA A 268 -4.80 -8.70 -19.05
N GLY A 269 -4.74 -8.43 -20.36
CA GLY A 269 -4.19 -7.19 -20.90
C GLY A 269 -5.00 -5.95 -20.50
N THR A 270 -6.33 -6.07 -20.47
CA THR A 270 -7.25 -4.99 -20.03
C THR A 270 -7.01 -4.63 -18.57
N PHE A 271 -6.80 -5.63 -17.70
CA PHE A 271 -6.43 -5.40 -16.31
C PHE A 271 -5.12 -4.61 -16.19
N ALA A 272 -4.08 -5.02 -16.93
CA ALA A 272 -2.81 -4.30 -16.95
C ALA A 272 -2.93 -2.88 -17.52
N ALA A 273 -3.74 -2.68 -18.55
CA ALA A 273 -4.02 -1.34 -19.11
C ALA A 273 -4.75 -0.45 -18.10
N GLY A 274 -5.79 -0.97 -17.44
CA GLY A 274 -6.51 -0.27 -16.38
C GLY A 274 -5.57 0.17 -15.24
N PHE A 275 -4.64 -0.71 -14.87
CA PHE A 275 -3.62 -0.42 -13.87
C PHE A 275 -2.71 0.75 -14.30
N VAL A 276 -2.23 0.76 -15.56
CA VAL A 276 -1.41 1.86 -16.10
C VAL A 276 -2.18 3.19 -16.05
N VAL A 277 -3.47 3.18 -16.41
CA VAL A 277 -4.33 4.38 -16.34
C VAL A 277 -4.48 4.87 -14.90
N VAL A 278 -4.76 3.97 -13.94
CA VAL A 278 -4.84 4.32 -12.51
C VAL A 278 -3.53 4.94 -12.02
N LEU A 279 -2.39 4.32 -12.31
CA LEU A 279 -1.08 4.85 -11.91
C LEU A 279 -0.81 6.22 -12.52
N GLN A 280 -1.21 6.44 -13.78
CA GLN A 280 -1.04 7.74 -14.42
C GLN A 280 -1.89 8.82 -13.75
N GLY A 281 -3.14 8.52 -13.39
CA GLY A 281 -4.01 9.42 -12.64
C GLY A 281 -3.43 9.77 -11.27
N VAL A 282 -2.97 8.75 -10.52
CA VAL A 282 -2.27 8.92 -9.24
C VAL A 282 -1.04 9.81 -9.40
N ARG A 283 -0.16 9.54 -10.36
CA ARG A 283 1.05 10.36 -10.61
C ARG A 283 0.73 11.82 -10.90
N MET A 284 -0.33 12.07 -11.67
CA MET A 284 -0.78 13.42 -12.02
C MET A 284 -1.32 14.19 -10.80
N ILE A 285 -2.03 13.53 -9.89
CA ILE A 285 -2.45 14.13 -8.61
C ILE A 285 -1.23 14.46 -7.76
N LEU A 286 -0.33 13.49 -7.63
CA LEU A 286 0.78 13.55 -6.69
C LEU A 286 1.92 14.47 -7.14
N SER A 287 2.10 14.70 -8.45
CA SER A 287 3.11 15.63 -8.97
C SER A 287 2.93 17.04 -8.43
N GLU A 288 1.70 17.40 -8.07
CA GLU A 288 1.36 18.72 -7.52
C GLU A 288 1.39 18.73 -5.99
N ILE A 289 0.94 17.64 -5.36
CA ILE A 289 0.80 17.54 -3.89
C ILE A 289 2.13 17.21 -3.19
N ILE A 290 2.94 16.29 -3.72
CA ILE A 290 4.19 15.85 -3.07
C ILE A 290 5.19 17.00 -2.90
N PRO A 291 5.46 17.86 -3.89
CA PRO A 291 6.37 18.99 -3.71
C PRO A 291 5.92 19.96 -2.62
N VAL A 292 4.59 20.14 -2.45
CA VAL A 292 4.01 20.94 -1.36
C VAL A 292 4.43 20.40 -0.01
N PHE A 293 4.17 19.10 0.17
CA PHE A 293 4.46 18.36 1.40
C PHE A 293 5.96 18.33 1.71
N GLN A 294 6.80 18.10 0.71
CA GLN A 294 8.25 18.13 0.86
C GLN A 294 8.78 19.51 1.26
N GLY A 295 8.28 20.58 0.63
CA GLY A 295 8.70 21.95 0.93
C GLY A 295 8.39 22.34 2.38
N ILE A 296 7.19 22.01 2.85
CA ILE A 296 6.76 22.23 4.24
C ILE A 296 7.63 21.41 5.20
N ALA A 297 7.79 20.12 4.95
CA ALA A 297 8.51 19.22 5.84
C ALA A 297 10.00 19.61 6.01
N LYS A 298 10.69 19.96 4.92
CA LYS A 298 12.11 20.39 4.97
C LYS A 298 12.31 21.65 5.83
N LYS A 299 11.34 22.57 5.83
CA LYS A 299 11.40 23.80 6.63
C LYS A 299 11.08 23.56 8.10
N LEU A 300 10.13 22.67 8.37
CA LEU A 300 9.59 22.47 9.73
C LEU A 300 10.33 21.42 10.55
N VAL A 301 10.94 20.41 9.91
CA VAL A 301 11.51 19.23 10.58
C VAL A 301 13.02 19.15 10.35
N PRO A 302 13.84 19.61 11.32
CA PRO A 302 15.28 19.45 11.25
C PRO A 302 15.69 17.97 11.23
N ASN A 303 16.67 17.65 10.39
CA ASN A 303 17.21 16.30 10.23
C ASN A 303 16.15 15.26 9.80
N SER A 304 15.10 15.71 9.11
CA SER A 304 14.10 14.81 8.53
C SER A 304 14.73 13.86 7.52
N LYS A 305 14.32 12.60 7.58
CA LYS A 305 14.64 11.56 6.61
C LYS A 305 13.46 11.40 5.66
N PRO A 306 13.63 11.66 4.35
CA PRO A 306 12.60 11.31 3.38
C PRO A 306 12.39 9.80 3.38
N ALA A 307 11.16 9.36 3.64
CA ALA A 307 10.75 7.98 3.47
C ALA A 307 10.15 7.81 2.06
N LEU A 308 10.79 6.96 1.26
CA LEU A 308 10.58 6.85 -0.18
C LEU A 308 10.04 5.47 -0.56
N ASP A 309 9.45 5.41 -1.74
CA ASP A 309 8.75 4.23 -2.25
C ASP A 309 9.67 3.01 -2.41
N VAL A 310 9.06 1.82 -2.39
CA VAL A 310 9.70 0.51 -2.41
C VAL A 310 10.77 0.31 -3.49
N PRO A 311 10.69 0.88 -4.71
CA PRO A 311 11.74 0.68 -5.71
C PRO A 311 13.11 1.21 -5.28
N ILE A 312 13.18 2.04 -4.24
CA ILE A 312 14.47 2.56 -3.74
C ILE A 312 15.44 1.45 -3.31
N VAL A 313 14.94 0.29 -2.87
CA VAL A 313 15.80 -0.81 -2.43
C VAL A 313 16.17 -1.79 -3.56
N PHE A 314 15.48 -1.76 -4.69
CA PHE A 314 15.65 -2.75 -5.76
C PHE A 314 17.03 -2.70 -6.44
N PRO A 315 17.63 -1.52 -6.70
CA PRO A 315 18.98 -1.46 -7.26
C PRO A 315 20.07 -2.05 -6.34
N TYR A 316 19.83 -2.14 -5.03
CA TYR A 316 20.83 -2.61 -4.07
C TYR A 316 20.96 -4.13 -4.01
N ALA A 317 19.89 -4.88 -4.32
CA ALA A 317 19.94 -6.34 -4.41
C ALA A 317 18.97 -6.88 -5.47
N PRO A 318 19.23 -6.66 -6.77
CA PRO A 318 18.30 -7.05 -7.83
C PRO A 318 18.03 -8.55 -7.94
N ASN A 319 18.98 -9.42 -7.56
CA ASN A 319 18.73 -10.87 -7.53
C ASN A 319 17.77 -11.23 -6.39
N ALA A 320 17.92 -10.58 -5.23
CA ALA A 320 17.00 -10.75 -4.10
C ALA A 320 15.55 -10.39 -4.46
N VAL A 321 15.35 -9.34 -5.28
CA VAL A 321 14.02 -8.94 -5.76
C VAL A 321 13.35 -10.07 -6.54
N LEU A 322 14.06 -10.67 -7.51
CA LEU A 322 13.52 -11.76 -8.32
C LEU A 322 13.22 -12.99 -7.49
N ILE A 323 14.15 -13.38 -6.61
CA ILE A 323 13.97 -14.52 -5.71
C ILE A 323 12.76 -14.28 -4.80
N GLY A 324 12.64 -13.09 -4.21
CA GLY A 324 11.54 -12.77 -3.32
C GLY A 324 10.18 -12.75 -4.02
N PHE A 325 10.12 -12.25 -5.26
CA PHE A 325 8.96 -12.35 -6.13
C PHE A 325 8.53 -13.80 -6.35
N PHE A 326 9.43 -14.67 -6.83
CA PHE A 326 9.08 -16.07 -7.14
C PHE A 326 8.69 -16.86 -5.89
N VAL A 327 9.40 -16.68 -4.77
CA VAL A 327 9.03 -17.33 -3.50
C VAL A 327 7.65 -16.88 -3.05
N SER A 328 7.37 -15.57 -3.07
CA SER A 328 6.05 -15.04 -2.68
C SER A 328 4.94 -15.50 -3.63
N PHE A 329 5.24 -15.63 -4.93
CA PHE A 329 4.30 -16.15 -5.92
C PHE A 329 3.93 -17.60 -5.65
N ILE A 330 4.92 -18.47 -5.46
CA ILE A 330 4.71 -19.89 -5.14
C ILE A 330 3.91 -20.04 -3.85
N VAL A 331 4.26 -19.28 -2.81
CA VAL A 331 3.54 -19.27 -1.53
C VAL A 331 2.10 -18.82 -1.71
N GLY A 332 1.86 -17.78 -2.52
CA GLY A 332 0.52 -17.31 -2.85
C GLY A 332 -0.32 -18.40 -3.52
N VAL A 333 0.22 -19.05 -4.56
CA VAL A 333 -0.47 -20.13 -5.29
C VAL A 333 -0.80 -21.30 -4.36
N ILE A 334 0.18 -21.77 -3.57
CA ILE A 334 -0.04 -22.86 -2.61
C ILE A 334 -1.10 -22.46 -1.58
N SER A 335 -1.04 -21.23 -1.05
CA SER A 335 -2.02 -20.74 -0.07
C SER A 335 -3.43 -20.70 -0.64
N MET A 336 -3.60 -20.25 -1.88
CA MET A 336 -4.89 -20.26 -2.57
C MET A 336 -5.45 -21.68 -2.73
N LEU A 337 -4.61 -22.65 -3.09
CA LEU A 337 -5.03 -24.06 -3.20
C LEU A 337 -5.41 -24.66 -1.84
N ILE A 338 -4.72 -24.27 -0.76
CA ILE A 338 -5.10 -24.67 0.61
C ILE A 338 -6.46 -24.04 0.98
N MET A 339 -6.67 -22.75 0.69
CA MET A 339 -7.96 -22.09 0.92
C MET A 339 -9.11 -22.77 0.17
N LEU A 340 -8.86 -23.22 -1.06
CA LEU A 340 -9.81 -24.03 -1.83
C LEU A 340 -10.18 -25.31 -1.09
N GLY A 341 -9.18 -26.07 -0.61
CA GLY A 341 -9.40 -27.30 0.14
C GLY A 341 -10.12 -27.10 1.48
N LEU A 342 -9.94 -25.93 2.11
CA LEU A 342 -10.62 -25.55 3.35
C LEU A 342 -12.02 -24.94 3.14
N GLY A 343 -12.42 -24.64 1.91
CA GLY A 343 -13.70 -24.00 1.60
C GLY A 343 -13.83 -22.57 2.15
N THR A 344 -12.72 -21.85 2.33
CA THR A 344 -12.76 -20.45 2.79
C THR A 344 -13.02 -19.49 1.62
N THR A 345 -13.02 -18.17 1.83
CA THR A 345 -12.85 -17.22 0.71
C THR A 345 -11.47 -17.44 0.08
N LEU A 346 -11.38 -17.49 -1.25
CA LEU A 346 -10.13 -17.71 -1.94
C LEU A 346 -9.47 -16.37 -2.26
N ILE A 347 -8.26 -16.19 -1.73
CA ILE A 347 -7.41 -15.07 -2.07
C ILE A 347 -6.54 -15.45 -3.26
N ILE A 348 -6.75 -14.78 -4.37
CA ILE A 348 -6.06 -15.04 -5.62
C ILE A 348 -4.76 -14.23 -5.63
N PRO A 349 -3.59 -14.83 -5.85
CA PRO A 349 -2.29 -14.16 -5.77
C PRO A 349 -2.22 -12.84 -6.56
N GLY A 350 -2.18 -11.71 -5.85
CA GLY A 350 -2.09 -10.38 -6.46
C GLY A 350 -0.67 -10.06 -6.95
N VAL A 351 -0.52 -9.90 -8.27
CA VAL A 351 0.81 -9.77 -8.92
C VAL A 351 1.63 -8.60 -8.41
N VAL A 352 0.99 -7.45 -8.23
CA VAL A 352 1.63 -6.20 -7.82
C VAL A 352 2.22 -6.35 -6.42
N GLY A 353 1.41 -6.76 -5.45
CA GLY A 353 1.87 -6.98 -4.08
C GLY A 353 2.95 -8.06 -4.01
N ILE A 354 2.80 -9.16 -4.77
CA ILE A 354 3.79 -10.25 -4.79
C ILE A 354 5.12 -9.78 -5.39
N PHE A 355 5.10 -8.99 -6.46
CA PHE A 355 6.32 -8.46 -7.06
C PHE A 355 6.98 -7.41 -6.17
N PHE A 356 6.25 -6.36 -5.81
CA PHE A 356 6.82 -5.24 -5.07
C PHE A 356 7.11 -5.61 -3.63
N CYS A 357 6.10 -6.12 -2.90
CA CYS A 357 6.26 -6.46 -1.49
C CYS A 357 7.06 -7.75 -1.32
N GLY A 358 6.84 -8.77 -2.16
CA GLY A 358 7.66 -9.98 -2.14
C GLY A 358 9.11 -9.73 -2.52
N GLY A 359 9.35 -8.92 -3.56
CA GLY A 359 10.70 -8.52 -3.96
C GLY A 359 11.42 -7.71 -2.89
N ALA A 360 10.75 -6.73 -2.28
CA ALA A 360 11.31 -5.99 -1.15
C ALA A 360 11.58 -6.88 0.07
N ALA A 361 10.66 -7.80 0.40
CA ALA A 361 10.91 -8.80 1.43
C ALA A 361 12.18 -9.60 1.13
N GLY A 362 12.41 -10.00 -0.13
CA GLY A 362 13.64 -10.64 -0.57
C GLY A 362 14.89 -9.80 -0.26
N VAL A 363 14.88 -8.52 -0.62
CA VAL A 363 16.00 -7.59 -0.34
C VAL A 363 16.27 -7.46 1.16
N TYR A 364 15.22 -7.30 1.97
CA TYR A 364 15.33 -7.16 3.42
C TYR A 364 15.85 -8.43 4.10
N GLY A 365 15.37 -9.59 3.67
CA GLY A 365 15.85 -10.88 4.16
C GLY A 365 17.30 -11.15 3.75
N ASN A 366 17.68 -10.77 2.53
CA ASN A 366 19.06 -10.90 2.03
C ASN A 366 20.05 -10.05 2.84
N ALA A 367 19.67 -8.83 3.23
CA ALA A 367 20.55 -7.86 3.88
C ALA A 367 21.26 -8.38 5.16
N PHE A 368 20.63 -9.31 5.89
CA PHE A 368 21.21 -9.95 7.09
C PHE A 368 21.33 -11.47 7.01
N GLY A 369 20.74 -12.11 5.99
CA GLY A 369 20.61 -13.57 5.93
C GLY A 369 20.96 -14.22 4.60
N GLY A 370 21.47 -13.46 3.62
CA GLY A 370 21.82 -13.98 2.30
C GLY A 370 20.63 -14.62 1.59
N LEU A 371 20.89 -15.57 0.69
CA LEU A 371 19.88 -16.35 -0.04
C LEU A 371 18.85 -17.01 0.90
N ARG A 372 19.32 -17.61 2.00
CA ARG A 372 18.45 -18.27 2.98
C ARG A 372 17.49 -17.27 3.63
N GLY A 373 18.00 -16.09 3.99
CA GLY A 373 17.19 -15.01 4.55
C GLY A 373 16.19 -14.45 3.55
N ALA A 374 16.60 -14.28 2.28
CA ALA A 374 15.70 -13.85 1.21
C ALA A 374 14.52 -14.83 1.03
N ILE A 375 14.78 -16.14 1.02
CA ILE A 375 13.72 -17.17 0.88
C ILE A 375 12.80 -17.17 2.09
N ILE A 376 13.33 -17.27 3.32
CA ILE A 376 12.52 -17.36 4.54
C ILE A 376 11.69 -16.08 4.72
N GLY A 377 12.32 -14.92 4.53
CA GLY A 377 11.67 -13.63 4.69
C GLY A 377 10.58 -13.39 3.66
N SER A 378 10.81 -13.76 2.40
CA SER A 378 9.80 -13.68 1.33
C SER A 378 8.68 -14.68 1.53
N LEU A 379 8.96 -15.87 2.07
CA LEU A 379 7.93 -16.84 2.44
C LEU A 379 7.01 -16.27 3.52
N ALA A 380 7.57 -15.69 4.57
CA ALA A 380 6.78 -15.08 5.65
C ALA A 380 5.93 -13.90 5.15
N ASN A 381 6.52 -13.02 4.35
CA ASN A 381 5.78 -11.92 3.74
C ASN A 381 4.72 -12.43 2.75
N GLY A 382 5.03 -13.44 1.93
CA GLY A 382 4.10 -14.07 0.99
C GLY A 382 2.89 -14.69 1.70
N LEU A 383 3.09 -15.32 2.86
CA LEU A 383 1.99 -15.81 3.70
C LEU A 383 1.12 -14.65 4.22
N LEU A 384 1.73 -13.53 4.64
CA LEU A 384 0.96 -12.34 5.01
C LEU A 384 0.14 -11.81 3.85
N LEU A 385 0.73 -11.70 2.65
CA LEU A 385 0.01 -11.23 1.45
C LEU A 385 -1.13 -12.19 1.03
N ALA A 386 -0.93 -13.51 1.22
CA ALA A 386 -1.92 -14.50 0.81
C ALA A 386 -3.07 -14.63 1.82
N TRP A 387 -2.77 -14.73 3.11
CA TRP A 387 -3.78 -15.00 4.15
C TRP A 387 -4.31 -13.75 4.83
N GLY A 388 -3.47 -12.72 4.94
CA GLY A 388 -3.81 -11.47 5.59
C GLY A 388 -5.05 -10.76 5.05
N PRO A 389 -5.34 -10.78 3.73
CA PRO A 389 -6.56 -10.18 3.21
C PRO A 389 -7.86 -10.73 3.81
N LEU A 390 -7.86 -11.98 4.30
CA LEU A 390 -9.01 -12.55 5.02
C LEU A 390 -9.29 -11.85 6.36
N LEU A 391 -8.29 -11.20 6.96
CA LEU A 391 -8.43 -10.44 8.20
C LEU A 391 -9.07 -9.07 7.96
N ILE A 392 -8.74 -8.41 6.85
CA ILE A 392 -9.23 -7.07 6.55
C ILE A 392 -10.58 -7.07 5.83
N LEU A 393 -10.89 -8.10 5.02
CA LEU A 393 -12.14 -8.17 4.26
C LEU A 393 -13.39 -7.91 5.12
N PRO A 394 -13.56 -8.50 6.32
CA PRO A 394 -14.70 -8.22 7.18
C PRO A 394 -14.72 -6.80 7.76
N ALA A 395 -13.57 -6.13 7.84
CA ALA A 395 -13.44 -4.75 8.32
C ALA A 395 -13.98 -3.73 7.32
N LEU A 396 -14.06 -4.10 6.04
CA LEU A 396 -14.54 -3.25 4.96
C LEU A 396 -16.09 -3.19 4.88
N GLY A 397 -16.79 -3.90 5.75
CA GLY A 397 -18.26 -3.89 5.82
C GLY A 397 -18.92 -4.22 4.47
N SER A 398 -19.98 -3.48 4.15
CA SER A 398 -20.71 -3.68 2.88
C SER A 398 -19.85 -3.40 1.65
N PHE A 399 -18.81 -2.56 1.76
CA PHE A 399 -17.91 -2.31 0.65
C PHE A 399 -17.08 -3.55 0.31
N GLY A 400 -16.58 -4.29 1.32
CA GLY A 400 -15.84 -5.54 1.10
C GLY A 400 -16.72 -6.72 0.72
N ALA A 401 -18.00 -6.72 1.12
CA ALA A 401 -18.94 -7.81 0.85
C ALA A 401 -19.14 -8.07 -0.65
N ASP A 402 -19.13 -7.02 -1.47
CA ASP A 402 -19.33 -7.12 -2.93
C ASP A 402 -18.04 -6.87 -3.73
N ALA A 403 -16.92 -6.55 -3.07
CA ALA A 403 -15.70 -6.22 -3.78
C ALA A 403 -15.05 -7.46 -4.41
N SER A 404 -14.66 -7.30 -5.68
CA SER A 404 -13.80 -8.23 -6.43
C SER A 404 -12.31 -8.08 -6.07
N SER A 405 -11.97 -7.05 -5.29
CA SER A 405 -10.62 -6.74 -4.85
C SER A 405 -10.56 -6.30 -3.38
N THR A 406 -9.38 -6.34 -2.80
CA THR A 406 -9.13 -5.96 -1.40
C THR A 406 -7.69 -5.46 -1.22
N PHE A 407 -7.40 -4.94 -0.03
CA PHE A 407 -6.05 -4.51 0.35
C PHE A 407 -5.14 -5.71 0.57
N ALA A 408 -3.91 -5.61 0.07
CA ALA A 408 -2.98 -6.73 -0.04
C ALA A 408 -1.75 -6.59 0.86
N ASP A 409 -1.29 -5.36 1.11
CA ASP A 409 0.00 -5.18 1.79
C ASP A 409 -0.10 -5.33 3.31
N SER A 410 1.02 -5.73 3.91
CA SER A 410 1.11 -6.03 5.35
C SER A 410 0.69 -4.85 6.24
N ASP A 411 0.99 -3.60 5.89
CA ASP A 411 0.58 -2.47 6.71
C ASP A 411 -0.94 -2.30 6.69
N TYR A 412 -1.62 -2.52 5.57
CA TYR A 412 -3.09 -2.50 5.51
C TYR A 412 -3.69 -3.67 6.26
N ILE A 413 -3.17 -4.88 6.02
CA ILE A 413 -3.66 -6.11 6.65
C ILE A 413 -3.61 -6.00 8.16
N VAL A 414 -2.44 -5.64 8.70
CA VAL A 414 -2.24 -5.57 10.15
C VAL A 414 -3.01 -4.39 10.71
N SER A 415 -2.81 -3.19 10.18
CA SER A 415 -3.36 -1.98 10.78
C SER A 415 -4.87 -1.84 10.52
N GLY A 416 -5.33 -2.12 9.30
CA GLY A 416 -6.75 -2.15 8.92
C GLY A 416 -7.50 -3.33 9.54
N GLY A 417 -6.86 -4.50 9.65
CA GLY A 417 -7.41 -5.63 10.39
C GLY A 417 -7.63 -5.30 11.86
N LEU A 418 -6.64 -4.68 12.53
CA LEU A 418 -6.79 -4.21 13.92
C LEU A 418 -7.89 -3.17 14.05
N LEU A 419 -7.94 -2.16 13.18
CA LEU A 419 -9.05 -1.20 13.16
C LEU A 419 -10.40 -1.89 12.98
N GLY A 420 -10.47 -2.90 12.12
CA GLY A 420 -11.68 -3.69 11.88
C GLY A 420 -12.15 -4.45 13.11
N VAL A 421 -11.24 -5.14 13.80
CA VAL A 421 -11.57 -5.87 15.04
C VAL A 421 -12.03 -4.91 16.13
N MET A 422 -11.32 -3.79 16.32
CA MET A 422 -11.71 -2.78 17.31
C MET A 422 -13.03 -2.10 16.93
N GLY A 423 -13.26 -1.84 15.64
CA GLY A 423 -14.50 -1.27 15.12
C GLY A 423 -15.71 -2.18 15.33
N LYS A 424 -15.55 -3.49 15.12
CA LYS A 424 -16.59 -4.49 15.44
C LYS A 424 -16.93 -4.55 16.93
N ALA A 425 -15.95 -4.31 17.80
CA ALA A 425 -16.17 -4.23 19.24
C ALA A 425 -16.88 -2.92 19.69
N GLY A 426 -16.99 -1.93 18.80
CA GLY A 426 -17.74 -0.70 19.01
C GLY A 426 -16.92 0.55 18.71
N SER A 427 -17.60 1.61 18.25
CA SER A 427 -16.96 2.88 17.87
C SER A 427 -16.18 3.53 19.01
N GLY A 428 -16.64 3.41 20.26
CA GLY A 428 -15.90 3.90 21.43
C GLY A 428 -14.54 3.21 21.62
N LEU A 429 -14.48 1.89 21.44
CA LEU A 429 -13.26 1.12 21.60
C LEU A 429 -12.27 1.39 20.46
N LEU A 430 -12.78 1.60 19.24
CA LEU A 430 -12.00 2.06 18.10
C LEU A 430 -11.34 3.43 18.34
N ILE A 431 -12.08 4.39 18.93
CA ILE A 431 -11.53 5.70 19.29
C ILE A 431 -10.40 5.54 20.31
N VAL A 432 -10.64 4.77 21.37
CA VAL A 432 -9.64 4.51 22.42
C VAL A 432 -8.40 3.85 21.82
N PHE A 433 -8.56 2.90 20.90
CA PHE A 433 -7.45 2.24 20.21
C PHE A 433 -6.59 3.23 19.42
N ILE A 434 -7.19 4.12 18.64
CA ILE A 434 -6.45 5.12 17.84
C ILE A 434 -5.66 6.07 18.76
N LEU A 435 -6.28 6.54 19.85
CA LEU A 435 -5.63 7.42 20.82
C LEU A 435 -4.53 6.69 21.60
N ALA A 436 -4.75 5.43 21.97
CA ALA A 436 -3.75 4.59 22.62
C ALA A 436 -2.55 4.33 21.71
N PHE A 437 -2.77 4.07 20.41
CA PHE A 437 -1.70 3.91 19.43
C PHE A 437 -0.82 5.17 19.37
N LEU A 438 -1.43 6.35 19.27
CA LEU A 438 -0.70 7.63 19.33
C LEU A 438 0.07 7.78 20.66
N ALA A 439 -0.57 7.51 21.79
CA ALA A 439 0.05 7.61 23.10
C ALA A 439 1.27 6.68 23.24
N ILE A 440 1.16 5.43 22.78
CA ILE A 440 2.26 4.46 22.77
C ILE A 440 3.45 5.00 21.96
N VAL A 441 3.20 5.61 20.81
CA VAL A 441 4.26 6.21 19.97
C VAL A 441 4.97 7.36 20.70
N LEU A 442 4.19 8.26 21.32
CA LEU A 442 4.74 9.38 22.09
C LEU A 442 5.57 8.90 23.29
N ILE A 443 5.02 7.97 24.08
CA ILE A 443 5.69 7.37 25.25
C ILE A 443 6.98 6.65 24.82
N THR A 444 6.93 5.86 23.75
CA THR A 444 8.10 5.15 23.21
C THR A 444 9.20 6.13 22.82
N SER A 445 8.85 7.23 22.16
CA SER A 445 9.81 8.29 21.83
C SER A 445 10.45 8.89 23.09
N LEU A 446 9.66 9.18 24.13
CA LEU A 446 10.15 9.74 25.39
C LEU A 446 11.09 8.77 26.13
N ILE A 447 10.73 7.50 26.24
CA ILE A 447 11.54 6.45 26.89
C ILE A 447 12.89 6.31 26.18
N LEU A 448 12.87 6.18 24.86
CA LEU A 448 14.10 6.00 24.08
C LEU A 448 15.01 7.24 24.15
N ASN A 449 14.44 8.45 24.11
CA ASN A 449 15.21 9.69 24.28
C ASN A 449 15.84 9.81 25.68
N ARG A 450 15.11 9.40 26.72
CA ARG A 450 15.63 9.38 28.09
C ARG A 450 16.80 8.39 28.21
N ARG A 451 16.68 7.20 27.61
CA ARG A 451 17.73 6.19 27.59
C ARG A 451 19.02 6.70 26.94
N ASP A 452 18.90 7.35 25.78
CA ASP A 452 20.06 7.88 25.04
C ASP A 452 20.77 9.01 25.80
N ARG A 453 19.99 9.90 26.46
CA ARG A 453 20.55 10.94 27.35
C ARG A 453 21.32 10.35 28.53
N LEU A 454 20.81 9.27 29.14
CA LEU A 454 21.48 8.59 30.26
C LEU A 454 22.78 7.90 29.80
N HIS A 455 22.78 7.27 28.63
CA HIS A 455 24.00 6.68 28.05
C HIS A 455 25.07 7.73 27.74
N SER A 456 24.70 8.85 27.13
CA SER A 456 25.64 9.95 26.84
C SER A 456 26.23 10.56 28.12
N LYS A 457 25.42 10.73 29.19
CA LYS A 457 25.93 11.17 30.49
C LYS A 457 26.92 10.17 31.11
N LYS A 458 26.69 8.86 30.98
CA LYS A 458 27.62 7.82 31.47
C LYS A 458 28.96 7.86 30.72
N LEU A 459 28.94 7.93 29.39
CA LEU A 459 30.13 8.04 28.55
C LEU A 459 30.95 9.30 28.90
N ASN A 460 30.29 10.45 29.03
CA ASN A 460 30.96 11.70 29.40
C ASN A 460 31.54 11.69 30.82
N LYS A 461 30.94 10.92 31.74
CA LYS A 461 31.49 10.73 33.09
C LYS A 461 32.72 9.80 33.08
N SER A 462 32.69 8.76 32.25
CA SER A 462 33.84 7.84 32.06
C SER A 462 35.04 8.56 31.46
N ASN A 463 34.82 9.38 30.42
CA ASN A 463 35.89 10.15 29.75
C ASN A 463 36.44 11.31 30.57
N LYS A 464 35.80 11.68 31.69
CA LYS A 464 36.32 12.67 32.65
C LYS A 464 37.12 12.04 33.79
N LEU A 465 37.05 10.72 33.93
CA LEU A 465 37.75 9.94 34.95
C LEU A 465 38.98 9.20 34.39
N SER A 466 39.10 9.12 33.06
CA SER A 466 40.31 8.82 32.30
C SER A 466 41.04 10.11 31.95
#